data_AF-A0A443QMZ4-F1
#
_entry.id   AF-A0A443QMZ4-F1
#
_cell.length_a   1.000
_cell.length_b   1.000
_cell.length_c   1.000
_cell.angle_alpha   90.00
_cell.angle_beta   90.00
_cell.angle_gamma   90.00
#
_symmetry.space_group_name_H-M   'P 1'
#
loop_
_entity.id
_entity.type
_entity.pdbx_description
1 polymer ?
#
loop_
_entity_poly.entity_id
_entity_poly.type
_entity_poly.pdbx_seq_one_letter_code
_entity_poly.pdbx_strand_id
1 'polypeptide(L)'
;PVISVTLADGYSIIAWFDLLTPYGETVSGIHSMSENIHKLIENEITENSIPASRIIVGGYSRDGRLALYSALNLPHTNCWNNCNQLLASVA
;
A
#
# COMPACT_ATOMS: atom_id res chain seq x y z
N PRO A 1 9.39 4.65 5.80
CA PRO A 1 9.74 5.74 6.74
C PRO A 1 10.54 5.14 7.90
N VAL A 2 11.28 5.94 8.68
CA VAL A 2 11.87 5.45 9.94
C VAL A 2 10.84 5.67 11.04
N ILE A 3 10.38 4.59 11.66
CA ILE A 3 9.36 4.61 12.71
C ILE A 3 9.78 3.67 13.85
N SER A 4 9.33 3.97 15.06
CA SER A 4 9.47 3.05 16.19
C SER A 4 8.58 1.83 16.00
N VAL A 5 9.12 0.64 16.24
CA VAL A 5 8.42 -0.63 16.04
C VAL A 5 8.38 -1.43 17.33
N THR A 6 7.18 -1.79 17.78
CA THR A 6 6.87 -2.55 18.99
C THR A 6 7.55 -3.93 18.99
N LEU A 7 7.53 -4.65 17.86
CA LEU A 7 8.21 -5.94 17.70
C LEU A 7 9.73 -5.84 17.86
N ALA A 8 10.29 -4.66 17.59
CA ALA A 8 11.71 -4.38 17.74
C ALA A 8 11.96 -3.64 19.06
N ASP A 9 11.25 -3.96 20.14
CA ASP A 9 11.41 -3.31 21.45
C ASP A 9 11.37 -1.76 21.41
N GLY A 10 10.62 -1.19 20.46
CA GLY A 10 10.52 0.26 20.22
C GLY A 10 11.68 0.86 19.42
N TYR A 11 12.63 0.06 18.94
CA TYR A 11 13.70 0.54 18.06
C TYR A 11 13.13 1.15 16.78
N SER A 12 13.74 2.27 16.38
CA SER A 12 13.41 2.96 15.14
C SER A 12 14.05 2.24 13.96
N ILE A 13 13.25 1.56 13.16
CA ILE A 13 13.68 0.85 11.96
C ILE A 13 12.94 1.39 10.73
N ILE A 14 13.42 1.03 9.54
CA ILE A 14 12.68 1.30 8.31
C ILE A 14 11.48 0.35 8.28
N ALA A 15 10.30 0.89 8.51
CA ALA A 15 9.04 0.17 8.46
C ALA A 15 7.91 1.07 7.94
N TRP A 16 6.89 0.45 7.36
CA TRP A 16 5.70 1.14 6.90
C TRP A 16 4.77 1.48 8.07
N PHE A 17 4.57 0.56 9.00
CA PHE A 17 3.70 0.70 10.17
C PHE A 17 4.27 -0.06 11.37
N ASP A 18 3.71 0.20 12.55
CA ASP A 18 4.13 -0.48 13.77
C ASP A 18 3.80 -1.99 13.70
N LEU A 19 4.85 -2.81 13.77
CA LEU A 19 4.73 -4.26 13.76
C LEU A 19 4.55 -4.74 15.20
N LEU A 20 3.40 -5.37 15.49
CA LEU A 20 3.15 -5.93 16.83
C LEU A 20 3.62 -7.38 16.96
N THR A 21 3.62 -8.12 15.86
CA THR A 21 4.02 -9.53 15.85
C THR A 21 4.78 -9.90 14.57
N PRO A 22 5.55 -11.00 14.56
CA PRO A 22 6.27 -11.46 13.37
C PRO A 22 5.34 -11.85 12.21
N TYR A 23 4.09 -12.18 12.48
CA TYR A 23 3.16 -12.77 11.50
C TYR A 23 1.87 -11.96 11.29
N GLY A 24 1.44 -11.22 12.31
CA GLY A 24 0.18 -10.49 12.35
C GLY A 24 0.38 -9.00 12.08
N GLU A 25 -0.32 -8.53 11.05
CA GLU A 25 -0.65 -7.13 10.83
C GLU A 25 -1.95 -6.82 11.57
N THR A 26 -2.10 -5.61 12.11
CA THR A 26 -3.41 -5.18 12.62
C THR A 26 -4.26 -4.67 11.47
N VAL A 27 -5.58 -4.90 11.52
CA VAL A 27 -6.53 -4.36 10.54
C VAL A 27 -6.40 -2.84 10.44
N SER A 28 -6.18 -2.16 11.56
CA SER A 28 -5.94 -0.72 11.61
C SER A 28 -4.63 -0.30 10.90
N GLY A 29 -3.56 -1.08 11.05
CA GLY A 29 -2.28 -0.84 10.37
C GLY A 29 -2.40 -1.01 8.87
N ILE A 30 -3.10 -2.06 8.41
CA ILE A 30 -3.38 -2.29 6.99
C ILE A 30 -4.19 -1.13 6.41
N HIS A 31 -5.27 -0.73 7.08
CA HIS A 31 -6.13 0.36 6.63
C HIS A 31 -5.38 1.70 6.56
N SER A 32 -4.65 2.06 7.61
CA SER A 32 -3.87 3.31 7.60
C SER A 32 -2.81 3.32 6.50
N MET A 33 -2.23 2.15 6.17
CA MET A 33 -1.22 2.07 5.14
C MET A 33 -1.81 2.06 3.73
N SER A 34 -2.97 1.43 3.53
CA SER A 34 -3.67 1.49 2.24
C SER A 34 -4.04 2.93 1.89
N GLU A 35 -4.49 3.73 2.85
CA GLU A 35 -4.77 5.16 2.65
C GLU A 35 -3.52 5.93 2.21
N ASN A 36 -2.35 5.60 2.77
CA ASN A 36 -1.09 6.23 2.34
C ASN A 36 -0.71 5.82 0.91
N ILE A 37 -0.88 4.54 0.56
CA ILE A 37 -0.66 4.06 -0.81
C ILE A 37 -1.62 4.73 -1.78
N HIS A 38 -2.89 4.88 -1.42
CA HIS A 38 -3.89 5.56 -2.24
C HIS A 38 -3.51 7.01 -2.51
N LYS A 39 -3.04 7.75 -1.49
CA LYS A 39 -2.53 9.12 -1.66
C LYS A 39 -1.32 9.18 -2.58
N LEU A 40 -0.41 8.22 -2.48
CA LEU A 40 0.75 8.15 -3.39
C LEU A 40 0.29 7.92 -4.84
N ILE A 41 -0.63 6.98 -5.06
CA ILE A 41 -1.21 6.72 -6.39
C ILE A 41 -1.90 7.97 -6.92
N GLU A 42 -2.70 8.65 -6.09
CA GLU A 42 -3.40 9.87 -6.47
C GLU A 42 -2.41 10.97 -6.88
N ASN A 43 -1.35 11.19 -6.10
CA ASN A 43 -0.31 12.16 -6.46
C ASN A 43 0.38 11.82 -7.80
N GLU A 44 0.68 10.55 -8.07
CA GLU A 44 1.24 10.14 -9.37
C GLU A 44 0.29 10.43 -10.53
N ILE A 45 -1.01 10.28 -10.30
CA ILE A 45 -2.04 10.58 -11.29
C ILE A 45 -2.20 12.09 -11.49
N THR A 46 -2.29 12.87 -10.41
CA THR A 46 -2.63 14.30 -10.47
C THR A 46 -1.42 15.17 -10.79
N GLU A 47 -0.31 14.95 -10.08
CA GLU A 47 0.88 15.80 -10.18
C GLU A 47 1.76 15.38 -11.36
N ASN A 48 1.92 14.07 -11.55
CA ASN A 48 2.80 13.53 -12.59
C ASN A 48 2.05 13.11 -13.87
N SER A 49 0.72 13.26 -13.90
CA SER A 49 -0.13 12.92 -15.05
C SER A 49 0.05 11.46 -15.51
N ILE A 50 0.39 10.55 -14.60
CA ILE A 50 0.57 9.12 -14.91
C ILE A 50 -0.79 8.45 -14.94
N PRO A 51 -1.22 7.84 -16.06
CA PRO A 51 -2.48 7.11 -16.09
C PRO A 51 -2.46 5.95 -15.09
N ALA A 52 -3.54 5.76 -14.33
CA ALA A 52 -3.66 4.68 -13.35
C ALA A 52 -3.36 3.28 -13.95
N SER A 53 -3.68 3.07 -15.23
CA SER A 53 -3.42 1.82 -15.95
C SER A 53 -1.93 1.50 -16.16
N ARG A 54 -1.04 2.47 -15.88
CA ARG A 54 0.43 2.32 -15.93
C ARG A 54 1.08 2.26 -14.55
N ILE A 55 0.29 2.32 -13.48
CA ILE A 55 0.78 2.22 -12.11
C ILE A 55 0.61 0.77 -11.69
N ILE A 56 1.68 0.16 -11.19
CA ILE A 56 1.66 -1.19 -10.63
C ILE A 56 2.07 -1.08 -9.18
N VAL A 57 1.25 -1.61 -8.28
CA VAL A 57 1.54 -1.68 -6.85
C VAL A 57 1.97 -3.11 -6.53
N GLY A 58 3.20 -3.27 -6.05
CA GLY A 58 3.78 -4.57 -5.70
C GLY A 58 4.44 -4.54 -4.32
N GLY A 59 4.67 -5.72 -3.77
CA GLY A 59 5.34 -5.89 -2.49
C GLY A 59 5.73 -7.35 -2.23
N TYR A 60 6.70 -7.57 -1.35
CA TYR A 60 7.17 -8.90 -0.97
C TYR A 60 6.61 -9.30 0.40
N SER A 61 6.19 -10.55 0.54
CA SER A 61 5.69 -11.11 1.81
C SER A 61 4.55 -10.25 2.39
N ARG A 62 4.74 -9.67 3.57
CA ARG A 62 3.84 -8.75 4.25
C ARG A 62 3.38 -7.60 3.34
N ASP A 63 4.33 -6.97 2.65
CA ASP A 63 4.05 -5.83 1.78
C ASP A 63 3.27 -6.25 0.52
N GLY A 64 3.34 -7.52 0.13
CA GLY A 64 2.55 -8.07 -0.97
C GLY A 64 1.06 -8.17 -0.62
N ARG A 65 0.73 -8.56 0.62
CA ARG A 65 -0.66 -8.54 1.11
C ARG A 65 -1.22 -7.13 1.16
N LEU A 66 -0.41 -6.19 1.63
CA LEU A 66 -0.76 -4.77 1.68
C LEU A 66 -0.97 -4.20 0.27
N ALA A 67 -0.09 -4.53 -0.68
CA ALA A 67 -0.22 -4.12 -2.08
C ALA A 67 -1.54 -4.62 -2.69
N LEU A 68 -1.84 -5.91 -2.49
CA LEU A 68 -3.09 -6.53 -2.94
C LEU A 68 -4.31 -5.86 -2.29
N TYR A 69 -4.30 -5.68 -0.97
CA TYR A 69 -5.40 -5.05 -0.24
C TYR A 69 -5.63 -3.61 -0.73
N SER A 70 -4.57 -2.83 -0.92
CA SER A 70 -4.66 -1.44 -1.37
C SER A 70 -5.19 -1.35 -2.80
N ALA A 71 -4.75 -2.22 -3.71
CA ALA A 71 -5.24 -2.25 -5.09
C ALA A 71 -6.73 -2.60 -5.17
N LEU A 72 -7.21 -3.54 -4.33
CA LEU A 72 -8.61 -3.95 -4.31
C LEU A 72 -9.56 -2.96 -3.62
N ASN A 73 -9.04 -2.10 -2.74
CA ASN A 73 -9.82 -1.13 -1.97
C ASN A 73 -9.58 0.33 -2.41
N LEU A 74 -9.05 0.56 -3.62
CA LEU A 74 -8.80 1.91 -4.13
C LEU A 74 -10.13 2.69 -4.28
N PRO A 75 -10.28 3.90 -3.69
CA PRO A 75 -11.52 4.68 -3.76
C PRO A 75 -11.95 5.01 -5.19
N HIS A 76 -13.26 4.98 -5.42
CA HIS A 76 -13.95 4.93 -6.71
C HIS A 76 -13.89 6.18 -7.61
N THR A 77 -12.96 7.11 -7.40
CA THR A 77 -12.90 8.36 -8.17
C THR A 77 -12.01 8.22 -9.41
N ASN A 78 -12.49 7.53 -10.45
CA ASN A 78 -12.00 7.53 -11.86
C ASN A 78 -11.30 6.24 -12.34
N CYS A 79 -11.17 5.24 -11.48
CA CYS A 79 -10.40 4.04 -11.80
C CYS A 79 -11.25 2.89 -12.39
N TRP A 80 -12.51 2.71 -11.99
CA TRP A 80 -13.28 1.50 -12.33
C TRP A 80 -13.49 1.25 -13.85
N ASN A 81 -13.56 2.30 -14.67
CA ASN A 81 -13.66 2.15 -16.14
C ASN A 81 -12.30 1.89 -16.84
N ASN A 82 -11.17 2.10 -16.16
CA ASN A 82 -9.80 1.96 -16.68
C ASN A 82 -8.89 0.99 -15.88
N CYS A 83 -9.37 0.39 -14.78
CA CYS A 83 -8.57 -0.36 -13.79
C CYS A 83 -8.43 -1.86 -14.04
N ASN A 84 -8.97 -2.40 -15.13
CA ASN A 84 -8.73 -3.81 -15.49
C ASN A 84 -7.24 -4.14 -15.73
N GLN A 85 -6.31 -3.18 -15.56
CA GLN A 85 -4.87 -3.33 -15.76
C GLN A 85 -4.04 -3.30 -14.46
N LEU A 86 -4.55 -2.80 -13.33
CA LEU A 86 -3.81 -2.75 -12.05
C LEU A 86 -3.69 -4.14 -11.40
N LEU A 87 -4.46 -5.13 -11.84
CA LEU A 87 -4.49 -6.50 -11.34
C LEU A 87 -3.38 -7.40 -11.91
N ALA A 88 -2.59 -6.93 -12.87
CA ALA A 88 -1.59 -7.75 -13.54
C ALA A 88 -0.17 -7.41 -13.08
N SER A 89 0.27 -8.00 -11.96
CA SER A 89 1.63 -8.55 -11.73
C SER A 89 1.82 -8.85 -10.24
N VAL A 90 1.19 -9.92 -9.77
CA VAL A 90 1.74 -10.69 -8.63
C VAL A 90 2.40 -11.91 -9.27
N ALA A 91 3.66 -11.77 -9.63
CA ALA A 91 4.55 -12.85 -10.07
C ALA A 91 5.77 -12.85 -9.15
#